data_AF-A0A358HX70-F1
#
_entry.id   AF-A0A358HX70-F1
#
_cell.length_a   1.000
_cell.length_b   1.000
_cell.length_c   1.000
_cell.angle_alpha   90.00
_cell.angle_beta   90.00
_cell.angle_gamma   90.00
#
_symmetry.space_group_name_H-M   'P 1'
#
loop_
_entity.id
_entity.type
_entity.pdbx_description
1 polymer ?
#
loop_
_entity_poly.entity_id
_entity_poly.type
_entity_poly.pdbx_seq_one_letter_code
_entity_poly.pdbx_strand_id
1 'polypeptide(L)'
;MSLIPPHPAMENHVRRTRMVLLWEKVWPCVIPAFGLIVLVVGLTLTGTFEFLPPTGHIILLSILSVAMMVAVTVPWRNFRWPTRRDILHRLERENGLENNPLQSLEDHISETEDPLTSYLWQKQLGLHEAAIVKLRLPRPIPAISRIDRYGIVAIPVLLLFVGIMAGHNTVSERFSKAFSPLQRLGAADFTATLWVTPPPYTGQVPRVLQISETGANAANQSATGTGTDGPQDQTSGGPSNGEVINFQVPAGSTLDGTISSIWEPTLTAPDGERPIAESNDNSYVLSTAINQSGTWRISVWGNDRMTLNINLVADTAPTLGFVSPPSVTRRDHLRLDYVANDDYGMAELDLVITPAPTDGMDDQFGPIDAITRDLKGEEPTHSSTPTRIEGPRFIDLVAHPWAGLPVNIQMHARDNAGQTAQSDMRSIVLPEREFSHPVAQKLIAIRRTLLRHPDRALEMQQALLPVLYAPQAFNGQIGVFLALSVAENRLSANLDDRTVHQNVAGLLWHIAEEIERGSYGIAERNLMEAEERL
;
A
#
# COMPACT_ATOMS: atom_id res chain seq x y z
N MET A 1 8.06 -84.50 -38.65
CA MET A 1 7.12 -83.88 -39.61
C MET A 1 5.78 -84.56 -39.36
N SER A 2 4.80 -83.84 -38.82
CA SER A 2 3.55 -84.40 -38.28
C SER A 2 2.67 -85.00 -39.38
N LEU A 3 2.47 -86.32 -39.37
CA LEU A 3 1.66 -87.07 -40.34
C LEU A 3 0.21 -87.31 -39.84
N ILE A 4 -0.35 -86.37 -39.09
CA ILE A 4 -1.77 -86.38 -38.69
C ILE A 4 -2.37 -85.02 -39.10
N PRO A 5 -3.47 -84.97 -39.87
CA PRO A 5 -4.06 -83.71 -40.30
C PRO A 5 -4.51 -82.89 -39.07
N PRO A 6 -4.20 -81.57 -39.00
CA PRO A 6 -4.68 -80.73 -37.91
C PRO A 6 -6.20 -80.66 -37.98
N HIS A 7 -6.91 -81.21 -37.00
CA HIS A 7 -8.37 -81.09 -36.93
C HIS A 7 -8.74 -79.60 -36.71
N PRO A 8 -9.32 -78.89 -37.70
CA PRO A 8 -9.55 -77.45 -37.61
C PRO A 8 -10.58 -77.08 -36.53
N ALA A 9 -11.50 -77.99 -36.22
CA ALA A 9 -12.46 -77.82 -35.13
C ALA A 9 -11.75 -77.81 -33.76
N MET A 10 -10.82 -78.74 -33.52
CA MET A 10 -10.06 -78.83 -32.27
C MET A 10 -9.21 -77.56 -32.05
N GLU A 11 -8.51 -77.09 -33.07
CA GLU A 11 -7.65 -75.90 -32.96
C GLU A 11 -8.46 -74.62 -32.63
N ASN A 12 -9.69 -74.50 -33.16
CA ASN A 12 -10.60 -73.42 -32.81
C ASN A 12 -11.06 -73.48 -31.34
N HIS A 13 -11.33 -74.66 -30.81
CA HIS A 13 -11.68 -74.85 -29.40
C HIS A 13 -10.46 -74.57 -28.50
N VAL A 14 -9.26 -75.02 -28.87
CA VAL A 14 -8.00 -74.73 -28.16
C VAL A 14 -7.74 -73.22 -28.11
N ARG A 15 -7.91 -72.50 -29.22
CA ARG A 15 -7.73 -71.04 -29.27
C ARG A 15 -8.72 -70.30 -28.37
N ARG A 16 -10.00 -70.71 -28.35
CA ARG A 16 -11.02 -70.09 -27.48
C ARG A 16 -10.76 -70.40 -26.00
N THR A 17 -10.41 -71.64 -25.66
CA THR A 17 -10.01 -72.00 -24.29
C THR A 17 -8.75 -71.25 -23.84
N ARG A 18 -7.80 -71.03 -24.75
CA ARG A 18 -6.63 -70.17 -24.47
C ARG A 18 -7.03 -68.74 -24.14
N MET A 19 -7.97 -68.15 -24.86
CA MET A 19 -8.48 -66.80 -24.56
C MET A 19 -9.18 -66.75 -23.19
N VAL A 20 -9.98 -67.75 -22.85
CA VAL A 20 -10.63 -67.87 -21.53
C VAL A 20 -9.59 -67.99 -20.41
N LEU A 21 -8.59 -68.87 -20.55
CA LEU A 21 -7.54 -69.04 -19.55
C LEU A 21 -6.61 -67.82 -19.43
N LEU A 22 -6.35 -67.12 -20.54
CA LEU A 22 -5.64 -65.84 -20.50
C LEU A 22 -6.45 -64.80 -19.73
N TRP A 23 -7.75 -64.68 -20.02
CA TRP A 23 -8.63 -63.77 -19.29
C TRP A 23 -8.68 -64.10 -17.79
N GLU A 24 -8.82 -65.37 -17.42
CA GLU A 24 -8.83 -65.84 -16.03
C GLU A 24 -7.51 -65.59 -15.29
N LYS A 25 -6.37 -65.57 -15.98
CA LYS A 25 -5.06 -65.26 -15.38
C LYS A 25 -4.73 -63.77 -15.35
N VAL A 26 -5.17 -63.01 -16.35
CA VAL A 26 -4.93 -61.56 -16.46
C VAL A 26 -5.84 -60.79 -15.50
N TRP A 27 -7.10 -61.20 -15.38
CA TRP A 27 -8.08 -60.50 -14.54
C TRP A 27 -7.64 -60.36 -13.06
N PRO A 28 -7.15 -61.41 -12.38
CA PRO A 28 -6.56 -61.30 -11.03
C PRO A 28 -5.38 -60.34 -10.91
N CYS A 29 -4.61 -60.22 -11.99
CA CYS A 29 -3.40 -59.41 -12.06
C CYS A 29 -3.72 -57.91 -12.14
N VAL A 30 -4.87 -57.57 -12.75
CA VAL A 30 -5.32 -56.19 -12.96
C VAL A 30 -6.13 -55.64 -11.78
N ILE A 31 -6.88 -56.49 -11.08
CA ILE A 31 -7.72 -56.09 -9.93
C ILE A 31 -6.98 -55.25 -8.86
N PRO A 32 -5.80 -55.62 -8.34
CA PRO A 32 -5.15 -54.84 -7.27
C PRO A 32 -4.73 -53.45 -7.73
N ALA A 33 -4.22 -53.33 -8.96
CA ALA A 33 -3.84 -52.04 -9.55
C ALA A 33 -5.08 -51.16 -9.77
N PHE A 34 -6.15 -51.74 -10.31
CA PHE A 34 -7.42 -51.02 -10.52
C PHE A 34 -8.05 -50.58 -9.19
N GLY A 35 -8.07 -51.45 -8.18
CA GLY A 35 -8.59 -51.13 -6.85
C GLY A 35 -7.83 -49.97 -6.20
N LEU A 36 -6.51 -49.90 -6.37
CA LEU A 36 -5.71 -48.79 -5.86
C LEU A 36 -5.96 -47.49 -6.62
N ILE A 37 -6.10 -47.54 -7.95
CA ILE A 37 -6.50 -46.36 -8.75
C ILE A 37 -7.83 -45.80 -8.24
N VAL A 38 -8.83 -46.68 -8.05
CA VAL A 38 -10.14 -46.28 -7.53
C VAL A 38 -10.02 -45.70 -6.12
N LEU A 39 -9.12 -46.23 -5.29
CA LEU A 39 -8.87 -45.72 -3.94
C LEU A 39 -8.25 -44.31 -3.96
N VAL A 40 -7.27 -44.05 -4.83
CA VAL A 40 -6.70 -42.71 -5.03
C VAL A 40 -7.79 -41.74 -5.42
N VAL A 41 -8.54 -42.10 -6.46
CA VAL A 41 -9.61 -41.26 -6.99
C VAL A 41 -10.63 -40.99 -5.90
N GLY A 42 -11.07 -42.01 -5.17
CA GLY A 42 -11.95 -41.87 -4.01
C GLY A 42 -11.41 -40.88 -2.95
N LEU A 43 -10.15 -41.04 -2.52
CA LEU A 43 -9.51 -40.12 -1.55
C LEU A 43 -9.36 -38.69 -2.08
N THR A 44 -9.05 -38.51 -3.37
CA THR A 44 -8.97 -37.17 -3.97
C THR A 44 -10.35 -36.50 -4.00
N LEU A 45 -11.40 -37.24 -4.38
CA LEU A 45 -12.75 -36.68 -4.44
C LEU A 45 -13.34 -36.42 -3.06
N THR A 46 -13.04 -37.23 -2.04
CA THR A 46 -13.50 -36.97 -0.67
C THR A 46 -12.83 -35.75 -0.05
N GLY A 47 -11.69 -35.29 -0.58
CA GLY A 47 -10.97 -34.13 -0.07
C GLY A 47 -10.10 -34.46 1.14
N THR A 48 -9.76 -35.73 1.37
CA THR A 48 -8.89 -36.12 2.51
C THR A 48 -7.56 -35.35 2.50
N PHE A 49 -7.01 -35.06 1.31
CA PHE A 49 -5.77 -34.31 1.16
C PHE A 49 -5.84 -32.83 1.60
N GLU A 50 -7.04 -32.28 1.82
CA GLU A 50 -7.23 -30.92 2.35
C GLU A 50 -7.11 -30.87 3.87
N PHE A 51 -7.48 -31.95 4.57
CA PHE A 51 -7.37 -32.03 6.02
C PHE A 51 -5.95 -32.34 6.52
N LEU A 52 -5.07 -32.84 5.65
CA LEU A 52 -3.70 -33.16 6.03
C LEU A 52 -2.75 -31.95 5.90
N PRO A 53 -1.83 -31.75 6.86
CA PRO A 53 -0.70 -30.83 6.72
C PRO A 53 0.10 -31.10 5.43
N PRO A 54 0.83 -30.12 4.88
CA PRO A 54 1.58 -30.30 3.62
C PRO A 54 2.55 -31.49 3.63
N THR A 55 3.21 -31.75 4.75
CA THR A 55 4.11 -32.91 4.94
C THR A 55 3.35 -34.23 4.94
N GLY A 56 2.20 -34.28 5.63
CA GLY A 56 1.33 -35.46 5.67
C GLY A 56 0.76 -35.81 4.29
N HIS A 57 0.45 -34.80 3.48
CA HIS A 57 0.03 -34.99 2.10
C HIS A 57 1.12 -35.70 1.28
N ILE A 58 2.37 -35.22 1.32
CA ILE A 58 3.49 -35.81 0.58
C ILE A 58 3.76 -37.25 1.03
N ILE A 59 3.75 -37.51 2.34
CA ILE A 59 3.95 -38.86 2.88
C ILE A 59 2.86 -39.81 2.36
N LEU A 60 1.59 -39.42 2.42
CA LEU A 60 0.47 -40.24 1.95
C LEU A 60 0.58 -40.55 0.45
N LEU A 61 0.91 -39.55 -0.37
CA LEU A 61 1.09 -39.72 -1.81
C LEU A 61 2.26 -40.66 -2.13
N SER A 62 3.37 -40.55 -1.37
CA SER A 62 4.53 -41.43 -1.53
C SER A 62 4.21 -42.88 -1.20
N ILE A 63 3.50 -43.14 -0.09
CA ILE A 63 3.08 -44.48 0.33
C ILE A 63 2.18 -45.10 -0.74
N LEU A 64 1.23 -44.33 -1.25
CA LEU A 64 0.29 -44.80 -2.25
C LEU A 64 1.00 -45.08 -3.59
N SER A 65 1.97 -44.26 -3.99
CA SER A 65 2.77 -44.48 -5.19
C SER A 65 3.58 -45.79 -5.10
N VAL A 66 4.20 -46.05 -3.94
CA VAL A 66 4.91 -47.31 -3.67
C VAL A 66 3.93 -48.50 -3.70
N ALA A 67 2.76 -48.38 -3.07
CA ALA A 67 1.73 -49.41 -3.11
C ALA A 67 1.27 -49.72 -4.56
N MET A 68 1.14 -48.70 -5.41
CA MET A 68 0.79 -48.86 -6.83
C MET A 68 1.88 -49.64 -7.58
N MET A 69 3.14 -49.28 -7.34
CA MET A 69 4.27 -49.95 -7.96
C MET A 69 4.31 -51.44 -7.55
N VAL A 70 4.08 -51.76 -6.28
CA VAL A 70 4.03 -53.15 -5.79
C VAL A 70 2.84 -53.91 -6.39
N ALA A 71 1.66 -53.29 -6.43
CA ALA A 71 0.44 -53.89 -6.97
C ALA A 71 0.53 -54.22 -8.46
N VAL A 72 1.30 -53.45 -9.24
CA VAL A 72 1.56 -53.73 -10.65
C VAL A 72 2.67 -54.77 -10.81
N THR A 73 3.79 -54.63 -10.08
CA THR A 73 4.98 -55.45 -10.32
C THR A 73 4.87 -56.88 -9.80
N VAL A 74 4.31 -57.11 -8.61
CA VAL A 74 4.27 -58.45 -8.00
C VAL A 74 3.41 -59.44 -8.79
N PRO A 75 2.17 -59.11 -9.21
CA PRO A 75 1.33 -60.03 -9.96
C PRO A 75 1.88 -60.31 -11.36
N TRP A 76 2.45 -59.29 -12.02
CA TRP A 76 3.04 -59.42 -13.36
C TRP A 76 4.35 -60.22 -13.35
N ARG A 77 5.16 -60.13 -12.28
CA ARG A 77 6.38 -60.96 -12.14
C ARG A 77 6.08 -62.44 -11.98
N ASN A 78 4.96 -62.78 -11.34
CA ASN A 78 4.54 -64.16 -11.14
C ASN A 78 3.66 -64.70 -12.29
N PHE A 79 3.46 -63.91 -13.35
CA PHE A 79 2.63 -64.27 -14.49
C PHE A 79 3.28 -65.37 -15.33
N ARG A 80 2.65 -66.55 -15.37
CA ARG A 80 3.06 -67.67 -16.21
C ARG A 80 2.07 -67.87 -17.36
N TRP A 81 2.59 -67.76 -18.58
CA TRP A 81 1.83 -68.02 -19.80
C TRP A 81 1.23 -69.43 -19.78
N PRO A 82 -0.07 -69.60 -20.09
CA PRO A 82 -0.69 -70.92 -20.17
C PRO A 82 -0.04 -71.72 -21.29
N THR A 83 0.47 -72.91 -20.96
CA THR A 83 1.04 -73.81 -21.96
C THR A 83 -0.06 -74.57 -22.70
N ARG A 84 0.24 -75.09 -23.90
CA ARG A 84 -0.71 -75.89 -24.69
C ARG A 84 -1.25 -77.09 -23.89
N ARG A 85 -0.41 -77.69 -23.05
CA ARG A 85 -0.78 -78.76 -22.11
C ARG A 85 -1.82 -78.32 -21.08
N ASP A 86 -1.67 -77.14 -20.48
CA ASP A 86 -2.66 -76.58 -19.53
C ASP A 86 -4.04 -76.37 -20.18
N ILE A 87 -4.05 -75.97 -21.46
CA ILE A 87 -5.26 -75.73 -22.24
C ILE A 87 -6.01 -77.05 -22.52
N LEU A 88 -5.28 -78.09 -22.92
CA LEU A 88 -5.85 -79.41 -23.20
C LEU A 88 -6.35 -80.08 -21.93
N HIS A 89 -5.53 -80.07 -20.86
CA HIS A 89 -5.92 -80.64 -19.57
C HIS A 89 -7.16 -79.94 -18.99
N ARG A 90 -7.33 -78.63 -19.22
CA ARG A 90 -8.55 -77.92 -18.83
C ARG A 90 -9.77 -78.38 -19.66
N LEU A 91 -9.58 -78.54 -20.97
CA LEU A 91 -10.64 -78.98 -21.88
C LEU A 91 -11.08 -80.42 -21.57
N GLU A 92 -10.16 -81.29 -21.18
CA GLU A 92 -10.43 -82.67 -20.75
C GLU A 92 -11.19 -82.70 -19.43
N ARG A 93 -10.77 -81.91 -18.43
CA ARG A 93 -11.41 -81.84 -17.12
C ARG A 93 -12.84 -81.34 -17.18
N GLU A 94 -13.14 -80.35 -18.02
CA GLU A 94 -14.51 -79.84 -18.15
C GLU A 94 -15.44 -80.75 -18.96
N ASN A 95 -14.90 -81.53 -19.89
CA ASN A 95 -15.67 -82.50 -20.67
C ASN A 95 -15.78 -83.88 -20.00
N GLY A 96 -15.18 -84.06 -18.80
CA GLY A 96 -15.22 -85.33 -18.06
C GLY A 96 -14.51 -86.46 -18.79
N LEU A 97 -13.46 -86.13 -19.56
CA LEU A 97 -12.69 -87.12 -20.31
C LEU A 97 -11.70 -87.81 -19.36
N GLU A 98 -11.92 -89.10 -19.09
CA GLU A 98 -10.98 -89.92 -18.32
C GLU A 98 -9.74 -90.27 -19.18
N ASN A 99 -8.56 -90.27 -18.57
CA ASN A 99 -7.28 -90.69 -19.16
C ASN A 99 -6.68 -89.79 -20.28
N ASN A 100 -6.91 -88.47 -20.24
CA ASN A 100 -6.24 -87.45 -21.06
C ASN A 100 -6.13 -87.74 -22.58
N PRO A 101 -7.28 -87.98 -23.25
CA PRO A 101 -7.31 -88.41 -24.66
C PRO A 101 -6.84 -87.34 -25.66
N LEU A 102 -6.88 -86.06 -25.31
CA LEU A 102 -6.42 -84.97 -26.18
C LEU A 102 -4.90 -84.80 -26.09
N GLN A 103 -4.32 -85.08 -24.92
CA GLN A 103 -2.88 -85.08 -24.75
C GLN A 103 -2.22 -86.28 -25.46
N SER A 104 -2.86 -87.45 -25.49
CA SER A 104 -2.35 -88.64 -26.18
C SER A 104 -2.38 -88.50 -27.72
N LEU A 105 -3.33 -87.75 -28.27
CA LEU A 105 -3.40 -87.42 -29.71
C LEU A 105 -2.21 -86.57 -30.19
N GLU A 106 -1.53 -85.86 -29.29
CA GLU A 106 -0.31 -85.10 -29.60
C GLU A 106 0.97 -85.92 -29.42
N ASP A 107 0.85 -87.11 -28.84
CA ASP A 107 1.97 -88.01 -28.63
C ASP A 107 2.32 -88.76 -29.92
N HIS A 108 3.59 -89.10 -30.09
CA HIS A 108 4.05 -89.82 -31.28
C HIS A 108 4.90 -91.01 -30.85
N ILE A 109 4.62 -92.15 -31.48
CA ILE A 109 5.46 -93.33 -31.35
C ILE A 109 6.66 -93.19 -32.29
N SER A 110 7.84 -93.62 -31.85
CA SER A 110 9.04 -93.65 -32.69
C SER A 110 8.91 -94.71 -33.78
N GLU A 111 9.37 -94.44 -35.00
CA GLU A 111 9.15 -95.29 -36.20
C GLU A 111 9.77 -96.70 -36.15
N THR A 112 10.39 -97.10 -35.04
CA THR A 112 11.17 -98.34 -34.88
C THR A 112 10.43 -99.50 -34.21
N GLU A 113 9.10 -99.41 -34.01
CA GLU A 113 8.34 -100.38 -33.22
C GLU A 113 7.56 -101.44 -34.02
N ASP A 114 7.31 -102.57 -33.33
CA ASP A 114 6.63 -103.79 -33.78
C ASP A 114 5.25 -103.51 -34.44
N PRO A 115 4.85 -104.22 -35.52
CA PRO A 115 3.58 -103.96 -36.22
C PRO A 115 2.34 -104.04 -35.32
N LEU A 116 2.38 -104.88 -34.27
CA LEU A 116 1.30 -105.00 -33.29
C LEU A 116 1.09 -103.70 -32.50
N THR A 117 2.16 -103.01 -32.11
CA THR A 117 2.10 -101.76 -31.35
C THR A 117 1.50 -100.64 -32.19
N SER A 118 1.87 -100.57 -33.48
CA SER A 118 1.29 -99.61 -34.42
C SER A 118 -0.23 -99.79 -34.61
N TYR A 119 -0.70 -101.05 -34.65
CA TYR A 119 -2.13 -101.37 -34.77
C TYR A 119 -2.91 -101.00 -33.51
N LEU A 120 -2.37 -101.31 -32.32
CA LEU A 120 -2.98 -100.94 -31.05
C LEU A 120 -3.05 -99.41 -30.87
N TRP A 121 -2.00 -98.69 -31.29
CA TRP A 121 -1.97 -97.23 -31.28
C TRP A 121 -3.03 -96.63 -32.22
N GLN A 122 -3.14 -97.13 -33.46
CA GLN A 122 -4.17 -96.66 -34.40
C GLN A 122 -5.58 -96.91 -33.88
N LYS A 123 -5.83 -98.08 -33.25
CA LYS A 123 -7.13 -98.38 -32.63
C LYS A 123 -7.43 -97.42 -31.47
N GLN A 124 -6.44 -97.12 -30.65
CA GLN A 124 -6.56 -96.16 -29.55
C GLN A 124 -6.82 -94.74 -30.06
N LEU A 125 -6.17 -94.33 -31.15
CA LEU A 125 -6.37 -93.04 -31.80
C LEU A 125 -7.83 -92.88 -32.27
N GLY A 126 -8.40 -93.91 -32.90
CA GLY A 126 -9.80 -93.90 -33.35
C GLY A 126 -10.82 -93.81 -32.20
N LEU A 127 -10.52 -94.39 -31.03
CA LEU A 127 -11.34 -94.22 -29.82
C LEU A 127 -11.29 -92.77 -29.30
N HIS A 128 -10.13 -92.13 -29.37
CA HIS A 128 -9.94 -90.74 -28.95
C HIS A 128 -10.58 -89.73 -29.94
N GLU A 129 -10.59 -90.01 -31.24
CA GLU A 129 -11.26 -89.17 -32.25
C GLU A 129 -12.77 -89.05 -32.01
N ALA A 130 -13.43 -90.15 -31.59
CA ALA A 130 -14.85 -90.14 -31.26
C ALA A 130 -15.17 -89.22 -30.06
N ALA A 131 -14.20 -88.97 -29.17
CA ALA A 131 -14.33 -88.05 -28.05
C ALA A 131 -14.26 -86.57 -28.47
N ILE A 132 -13.59 -86.25 -29.59
CA ILE A 132 -13.44 -84.87 -30.11
C ILE A 132 -14.79 -84.29 -30.55
N VAL A 133 -15.69 -85.13 -31.08
CA VAL A 133 -16.98 -84.70 -31.65
C VAL A 133 -17.92 -84.10 -30.58
N LYS A 134 -17.73 -84.44 -29.29
CA LYS A 134 -18.60 -84.02 -28.19
C LYS A 134 -17.99 -82.94 -27.27
N LEU A 135 -16.96 -82.23 -27.73
CA LEU A 135 -16.29 -81.20 -26.91
C LEU A 135 -17.18 -79.97 -26.68
N ARG A 136 -17.38 -79.62 -25.41
CA ARG A 136 -17.98 -78.35 -24.97
C ARG A 136 -16.88 -77.35 -24.62
N LEU A 137 -17.18 -76.07 -24.88
CA LEU A 137 -16.29 -74.98 -24.50
C LEU A 137 -16.35 -74.71 -22.99
N PRO A 138 -15.19 -74.42 -22.38
CA PRO A 138 -15.14 -74.12 -20.97
C PRO A 138 -15.75 -72.76 -20.63
N ARG A 139 -16.41 -72.66 -19.47
CA ARG A 139 -16.99 -71.40 -18.97
C ARG A 139 -15.98 -70.64 -18.11
N PRO A 140 -15.89 -69.31 -18.22
CA PRO A 140 -15.00 -68.51 -17.39
C PRO A 140 -15.42 -68.57 -15.92
N ILE A 141 -14.50 -68.90 -15.03
CA ILE A 141 -14.72 -68.88 -13.58
C ILE A 141 -14.37 -67.47 -13.06
N PRO A 142 -15.30 -66.74 -12.41
CA PRO A 142 -14.99 -65.45 -11.82
C PRO A 142 -13.99 -65.63 -10.66
N ALA A 143 -12.77 -65.12 -10.84
CA ALA A 143 -11.69 -65.25 -9.86
C ALA A 143 -11.79 -64.26 -8.68
N ILE A 144 -12.79 -63.37 -8.66
CA ILE A 144 -12.87 -62.26 -7.70
C ILE A 144 -12.97 -62.75 -6.25
N SER A 145 -13.71 -63.85 -6.02
CA SER A 145 -13.90 -64.46 -4.70
C SER A 145 -12.65 -65.12 -4.14
N ARG A 146 -11.64 -65.41 -4.99
CA ARG A 146 -10.39 -66.07 -4.58
C ARG A 146 -9.32 -65.08 -4.14
N ILE A 147 -9.38 -63.85 -4.66
CA ILE A 147 -8.41 -62.79 -4.40
C ILE A 147 -8.81 -62.01 -3.16
N ASP A 148 -10.12 -61.82 -2.96
CA ASP A 148 -10.64 -60.98 -1.89
C ASP A 148 -11.42 -61.79 -0.86
N ARG A 149 -10.68 -62.46 0.05
CA ARG A 149 -11.28 -63.22 1.16
C ARG A 149 -11.94 -62.32 2.22
N TYR A 150 -11.51 -61.06 2.32
CA TYR A 150 -11.90 -60.12 3.39
C TYR A 150 -12.80 -58.97 2.90
N GLY A 151 -13.13 -58.89 1.61
CA GLY A 151 -13.97 -57.83 1.05
C GLY A 151 -13.28 -56.47 0.91
N ILE A 152 -11.94 -56.43 0.88
CA ILE A 152 -11.14 -55.19 0.85
C ILE A 152 -11.41 -54.41 -0.44
N VAL A 153 -11.78 -55.07 -1.55
CA VAL A 153 -12.09 -54.42 -2.83
C VAL A 153 -13.37 -53.55 -2.74
N ALA A 154 -14.23 -53.77 -1.76
CA ALA A 154 -15.42 -52.94 -1.56
C ALA A 154 -15.09 -51.54 -1.01
N ILE A 155 -13.99 -51.39 -0.27
CA ILE A 155 -13.62 -50.11 0.39
C ILE A 155 -13.33 -49.00 -0.65
N PRO A 156 -12.47 -49.22 -1.68
CA PRO A 156 -12.26 -48.23 -2.73
C PRO A 156 -13.55 -47.82 -3.45
N VAL A 157 -14.43 -48.76 -3.76
CA VAL A 157 -15.69 -48.50 -4.48
C VAL A 157 -16.63 -47.65 -3.63
N LEU A 158 -16.69 -47.92 -2.32
CA LEU A 158 -17.46 -47.12 -1.38
C LEU A 158 -16.89 -45.71 -1.27
N LEU A 159 -15.57 -45.55 -1.13
CA LEU A 159 -14.91 -44.25 -1.08
C LEU A 159 -15.13 -43.45 -2.37
N LEU A 160 -15.09 -44.10 -3.53
CA LEU A 160 -15.41 -43.47 -4.81
C LEU A 160 -16.85 -42.95 -4.82
N PHE A 161 -17.81 -43.76 -4.39
CA PHE A 161 -19.22 -43.37 -4.35
C PHE A 161 -19.46 -42.18 -3.41
N VAL A 162 -18.88 -42.22 -2.21
CA VAL A 162 -18.95 -41.12 -1.24
C VAL A 162 -18.27 -39.86 -1.80
N GLY A 163 -17.10 -40.01 -2.44
CA GLY A 163 -16.38 -38.90 -3.06
C GLY A 163 -17.15 -38.23 -4.19
N ILE A 164 -17.81 -39.01 -5.05
CA ILE A 164 -18.66 -38.47 -6.14
C ILE A 164 -19.84 -37.67 -5.57
N MET A 165 -20.49 -38.15 -4.50
CA MET A 165 -21.59 -37.44 -3.86
C MET A 165 -21.14 -36.16 -3.14
N ALA A 166 -20.03 -36.21 -2.41
CA ALA A 166 -19.51 -35.08 -1.66
C ALA A 166 -18.87 -34.00 -2.55
N GLY A 167 -18.29 -34.39 -3.69
CA GLY A 167 -17.41 -33.55 -4.50
C GLY A 167 -17.96 -33.16 -5.88
N HIS A 168 -19.23 -33.40 -6.19
CA HIS A 168 -19.77 -33.32 -7.57
C HIS A 168 -19.47 -31.99 -8.29
N ASN A 169 -19.36 -30.87 -7.56
CA ASN A 169 -19.15 -29.54 -8.13
C ASN A 169 -17.68 -29.05 -8.08
N THR A 170 -16.79 -29.76 -7.39
CA THR A 170 -15.39 -29.32 -7.15
C THR A 170 -14.36 -30.34 -7.60
N VAL A 171 -14.76 -31.31 -8.43
CA VAL A 171 -13.88 -32.41 -8.90
C VAL A 171 -12.58 -31.86 -9.48
N SER A 172 -12.66 -30.90 -10.40
CA SER A 172 -11.46 -30.33 -11.06
C SER A 172 -10.50 -29.64 -10.06
N GLU A 173 -11.03 -28.88 -9.11
CA GLU A 173 -10.23 -28.18 -8.09
C GLU A 173 -9.59 -29.14 -7.09
N ARG A 174 -10.31 -30.21 -6.71
CA ARG A 174 -9.79 -31.24 -5.81
C ARG A 174 -8.66 -32.03 -6.46
N PHE A 175 -8.78 -32.34 -7.75
CA PHE A 175 -7.71 -32.98 -8.52
C PHE A 175 -6.48 -32.07 -8.64
N SER A 176 -6.64 -30.79 -8.97
CA SER A 176 -5.49 -29.88 -9.07
C SER A 176 -4.78 -29.74 -7.72
N LYS A 177 -5.54 -29.53 -6.63
CA LYS A 177 -4.99 -29.41 -5.26
C LYS A 177 -4.30 -30.69 -4.76
N ALA A 178 -4.79 -31.87 -5.16
CA ALA A 178 -4.20 -33.16 -4.76
C ALA A 178 -2.85 -33.44 -5.44
N PHE A 179 -2.64 -32.95 -6.66
CA PHE A 179 -1.40 -33.17 -7.42
C PHE A 179 -0.43 -31.98 -7.38
N SER A 180 -0.77 -30.89 -6.67
CA SER A 180 0.09 -29.71 -6.48
C SER A 180 0.59 -29.50 -5.03
N PRO A 181 1.16 -30.51 -4.35
CA PRO A 181 1.59 -30.36 -2.94
C PRO A 181 2.72 -29.32 -2.78
N LEU A 182 3.56 -29.14 -3.80
CA LEU A 182 4.66 -28.17 -3.81
C LEU A 182 4.16 -26.72 -3.81
N GLN A 183 3.02 -26.45 -4.46
CA GLN A 183 2.44 -25.11 -4.48
C GLN A 183 1.87 -24.72 -3.12
N ARG A 184 1.38 -25.68 -2.33
CA ARG A 184 0.91 -25.45 -0.94
C ARG A 184 2.08 -25.19 0.04
N LEU A 185 3.28 -25.70 -0.24
CA LEU A 185 4.48 -25.40 0.54
C LEU A 185 5.00 -23.98 0.28
N GLY A 186 4.88 -23.50 -0.97
CA GLY A 186 5.27 -22.14 -1.36
C GLY A 186 4.19 -21.08 -1.12
N ALA A 187 2.91 -21.44 -1.19
CA ALA A 187 1.76 -20.56 -0.90
C ALA A 187 1.41 -20.60 0.60
N ALA A 188 2.39 -20.30 1.45
CA ALA A 188 2.10 -19.95 2.83
C ALA A 188 1.14 -18.75 2.85
N ASP A 189 0.16 -18.77 3.75
CA ASP A 189 -0.77 -17.65 3.91
C ASP A 189 0.06 -16.38 4.17
N PHE A 190 -0.11 -15.40 3.28
CA PHE A 190 0.59 -14.13 3.32
C PHE A 190 -0.46 -13.03 3.42
N THR A 191 -0.50 -12.38 4.58
CA THR A 191 -1.33 -11.20 4.78
C THR A 191 -0.44 -10.02 5.12
N ALA A 192 -0.44 -9.01 4.27
CA ALA A 192 0.31 -7.77 4.48
C ALA A 192 -0.67 -6.60 4.54
N THR A 193 -0.64 -5.85 5.64
CA THR A 193 -1.30 -4.56 5.77
C THR A 193 -0.22 -3.51 5.90
N LEU A 194 0.01 -2.76 4.83
CA LEU A 194 0.92 -1.62 4.84
C LEU A 194 0.10 -0.34 4.87
N TRP A 195 0.61 0.71 5.50
CA TRP A 195 0.10 2.04 5.35
C TRP A 195 1.25 3.02 5.14
N VAL A 196 1.00 3.99 4.26
CA VAL A 196 1.94 5.06 3.97
C VAL A 196 1.44 6.27 4.71
N THR A 197 2.25 6.75 5.66
CA THR A 197 1.94 7.91 6.51
C THR A 197 2.68 9.11 5.95
N PRO A 198 1.98 10.09 5.36
CA PRO A 198 2.59 11.35 4.95
C PRO A 198 3.08 12.15 6.16
N PRO A 199 4.05 13.07 5.98
CA PRO A 199 4.45 13.98 7.04
C PRO A 199 3.27 14.82 7.55
N PRO A 200 3.26 15.17 8.86
CA PRO A 200 2.13 15.87 9.47
C PRO A 200 1.85 17.23 8.83
N TYR A 201 2.88 17.88 8.27
CA TYR A 201 2.75 19.19 7.61
C TYR A 201 1.89 19.17 6.35
N THR A 202 1.75 17.99 5.70
CA THR A 202 1.01 17.86 4.43
C THR A 202 -0.51 17.79 4.60
N GLY A 203 -1.00 17.52 5.81
CA GLY A 203 -2.43 17.34 6.08
C GLY A 203 -3.09 16.14 5.35
N GLN A 204 -2.31 15.28 4.68
CA GLN A 204 -2.82 14.15 3.93
C GLN A 204 -3.13 12.95 4.84
N VAL A 205 -4.23 12.24 4.53
CA VAL A 205 -4.61 11.03 5.28
C VAL A 205 -3.70 9.84 4.93
N PRO A 206 -3.36 8.98 5.91
CA PRO A 206 -2.59 7.76 5.64
C PRO A 206 -3.30 6.87 4.62
N ARG A 207 -2.56 6.36 3.64
CA ARG A 207 -3.09 5.42 2.64
C ARG A 207 -2.81 4.00 3.05
N VAL A 208 -3.85 3.20 3.23
CA VAL A 208 -3.75 1.79 3.60
C VAL A 208 -3.74 0.91 2.35
N LEU A 209 -2.80 -0.03 2.29
CA LEU A 209 -2.61 -1.04 1.25
C LEU A 209 -2.75 -2.42 1.91
N GLN A 210 -3.85 -3.11 1.62
CA GLN A 210 -4.12 -4.45 2.17
C GLN A 210 -3.99 -5.52 1.08
N ILE A 211 -3.23 -6.57 1.39
CA ILE A 211 -3.09 -7.77 0.57
C ILE A 211 -3.32 -8.98 1.45
N SER A 212 -4.21 -9.87 1.02
CA SER A 212 -4.50 -11.13 1.67
C SER A 212 -4.42 -12.26 0.64
N GLU A 213 -3.26 -12.90 0.53
CA GLU A 213 -3.07 -14.11 -0.26
C GLU A 213 -3.28 -15.33 0.64
N THR A 214 -4.52 -15.84 0.69
CA THR A 214 -4.81 -17.15 1.26
C THR A 214 -4.56 -18.22 0.20
N GLY A 215 -3.80 -19.28 0.52
CA GLY A 215 -3.35 -20.32 -0.42
C GLY A 215 -4.44 -21.09 -1.20
N ALA A 216 -5.72 -20.77 -0.99
CA ALA A 216 -6.88 -21.35 -1.68
C ALA A 216 -7.39 -20.56 -2.90
N ASN A 217 -7.09 -19.26 -3.03
CA ASN A 217 -7.79 -18.36 -3.97
C ASN A 217 -6.96 -17.79 -5.14
N ALA A 218 -5.69 -18.18 -5.30
CA ALA A 218 -4.86 -17.71 -6.42
C ALA A 218 -5.29 -18.21 -7.82
N ALA A 219 -6.30 -19.09 -7.92
CA ALA A 219 -6.70 -19.73 -9.18
C ALA A 219 -8.05 -19.29 -9.76
N ASN A 220 -8.89 -18.54 -9.03
CA ASN A 220 -10.25 -18.19 -9.48
C ASN A 220 -10.60 -16.72 -9.22
N GLN A 221 -9.76 -15.80 -9.70
CA GLN A 221 -10.18 -14.42 -9.94
C GLN A 221 -9.77 -14.01 -11.35
N SER A 222 -10.52 -14.54 -12.32
CA SER A 222 -10.55 -14.00 -13.67
C SER A 222 -12.00 -14.05 -14.15
N ALA A 223 -12.51 -12.88 -14.47
CA ALA A 223 -13.78 -12.62 -15.15
C ALA A 223 -15.08 -12.86 -14.35
N THR A 224 -15.66 -11.78 -13.84
CA THR A 224 -17.06 -11.40 -14.14
C THR A 224 -17.19 -9.89 -13.96
N GLY A 225 -17.04 -9.15 -15.06
CA GLY A 225 -17.44 -7.76 -15.16
C GLY A 225 -18.89 -7.69 -15.62
N THR A 226 -19.78 -7.23 -14.74
CA THR A 226 -21.08 -6.66 -15.12
C THR A 226 -21.34 -5.51 -14.17
N GLY A 227 -21.36 -4.30 -14.73
CA GLY A 227 -21.39 -3.05 -13.98
C GLY A 227 -22.75 -2.68 -13.41
N THR A 228 -22.74 -1.70 -12.52
CA THR A 228 -23.71 -0.59 -12.52
C THR A 228 -23.14 0.59 -11.72
N ASP A 229 -23.55 1.78 -12.14
CA ASP A 229 -23.02 3.12 -11.81
C ASP A 229 -22.99 3.53 -10.33
N GLY A 230 -21.94 4.27 -9.97
CA GLY A 230 -21.89 5.14 -8.78
C GLY A 230 -20.47 5.69 -8.53
N PRO A 231 -20.26 7.03 -8.43
CA PRO A 231 -18.94 7.60 -8.19
C PRO A 231 -18.62 7.57 -6.69
N GLN A 232 -17.93 6.51 -6.27
CA GLN A 232 -17.22 6.48 -4.99
C GLN A 232 -15.80 6.02 -5.26
N ASP A 233 -14.86 6.94 -5.07
CA ASP A 233 -13.41 6.71 -5.12
C ASP A 233 -13.01 5.84 -3.91
N GLN A 234 -13.41 4.57 -3.97
CA GLN A 234 -13.00 3.50 -3.08
C GLN A 234 -12.12 2.58 -3.91
N THR A 235 -10.81 2.81 -3.87
CA THR A 235 -9.80 1.79 -4.21
C THR A 235 -9.79 0.73 -3.10
N SER A 236 -10.91 0.02 -2.94
CA SER A 236 -11.07 -1.18 -2.11
C SER A 236 -11.03 -2.40 -3.02
N GLY A 237 -10.01 -2.47 -3.87
CA GLY A 237 -9.61 -3.68 -4.57
C GLY A 237 -8.18 -3.97 -4.13
N GLY A 238 -8.01 -4.94 -3.22
CA GLY A 238 -6.66 -5.40 -2.88
C GLY A 238 -5.98 -5.90 -4.16
N PRO A 239 -4.73 -5.49 -4.42
CA PRO A 239 -4.04 -5.85 -5.64
C PRO A 239 -3.89 -7.37 -5.72
N SER A 240 -4.17 -7.91 -6.91
CA SER A 240 -3.99 -9.33 -7.21
C SER A 240 -2.51 -9.62 -7.54
N ASN A 241 -2.09 -10.87 -7.35
CA ASN A 241 -0.70 -11.33 -7.45
C ASN A 241 0.14 -10.59 -8.53
N GLY A 242 1.15 -9.84 -8.10
CA GLY A 242 2.11 -9.19 -8.99
C GLY A 242 1.67 -7.85 -9.59
N GLU A 243 0.55 -7.26 -9.17
CA GLU A 243 0.15 -5.93 -9.60
C GLU A 243 1.07 -4.85 -9.02
N VAL A 244 1.67 -4.05 -9.90
CA VAL A 244 2.54 -2.93 -9.53
C VAL A 244 1.66 -1.76 -9.11
N ILE A 245 1.56 -1.51 -7.80
CA ILE A 245 0.81 -0.36 -7.29
C ILE A 245 1.65 0.90 -7.51
N ASN A 246 1.19 1.78 -8.37
CA ASN A 246 1.82 3.09 -8.60
C ASN A 246 1.13 4.13 -7.73
N PHE A 247 1.87 4.80 -6.85
CA PHE A 247 1.33 5.94 -6.11
C PHE A 247 2.40 6.98 -5.80
N GLN A 248 1.95 8.24 -5.73
CA GLN A 248 2.79 9.40 -5.45
C GLN A 248 2.71 9.71 -3.96
N VAL A 249 3.85 10.03 -3.36
CA VAL A 249 3.97 10.24 -1.92
C VAL A 249 4.86 11.45 -1.66
N PRO A 250 4.52 12.36 -0.72
CA PRO A 250 5.40 13.44 -0.32
C PRO A 250 6.72 12.93 0.27
N ALA A 251 7.81 13.67 0.03
CA ALA A 251 9.10 13.37 0.62
C ALA A 251 9.04 13.38 2.17
N GLY A 252 9.72 12.42 2.80
CA GLY A 252 9.71 12.27 4.27
C GLY A 252 8.57 11.40 4.82
N SER A 253 7.77 10.77 3.95
CA SER A 253 6.74 9.81 4.38
C SER A 253 7.34 8.51 4.92
N THR A 254 6.63 7.87 5.85
CA THR A 254 7.00 6.57 6.40
C THR A 254 6.11 5.47 5.81
N LEU A 255 6.75 4.36 5.44
CA LEU A 255 6.07 3.11 5.12
C LEU A 255 6.06 2.27 6.39
N ASP A 256 4.88 2.12 6.96
CA ASP A 256 4.65 1.35 8.15
C ASP A 256 3.74 0.17 7.82
N GLY A 257 3.83 -0.94 8.55
CA GLY A 257 2.95 -2.04 8.26
C GLY A 257 3.20 -3.30 9.07
N THR A 258 2.25 -4.21 8.97
CA THR A 258 2.30 -5.55 9.56
C THR A 258 2.20 -6.59 8.46
N ILE A 259 3.08 -7.59 8.53
CA ILE A 259 3.15 -8.69 7.59
C ILE A 259 3.05 -9.97 8.41
N SER A 260 2.05 -10.81 8.13
CA SER A 260 1.96 -12.14 8.72
C SER A 260 2.36 -13.18 7.68
N SER A 261 3.40 -13.93 7.98
CA SER A 261 3.94 -14.97 7.10
C SER A 261 4.67 -16.04 7.91
N ILE A 262 4.62 -17.29 7.42
CA ILE A 262 5.32 -18.43 8.05
C ILE A 262 6.84 -18.34 7.89
N TRP A 263 7.29 -17.64 6.85
CA TRP A 263 8.70 -17.42 6.53
C TRP A 263 9.05 -15.94 6.68
N GLU A 264 10.30 -15.65 7.01
CA GLU A 264 10.79 -14.29 7.17
C GLU A 264 10.68 -13.49 5.85
N PRO A 265 9.94 -12.37 5.83
CA PRO A 265 9.84 -11.52 4.67
C PRO A 265 11.07 -10.62 4.54
N THR A 266 11.50 -10.37 3.30
CA THR A 266 12.59 -9.42 3.00
C THR A 266 12.04 -8.25 2.19
N LEU A 267 12.29 -7.03 2.65
CA LEU A 267 11.98 -5.81 1.90
C LEU A 267 13.20 -5.38 1.08
N THR A 268 13.04 -5.34 -0.23
CA THR A 268 14.04 -4.80 -1.16
C THR A 268 13.61 -3.41 -1.59
N ALA A 269 14.32 -2.38 -1.13
CA ALA A 269 14.16 -1.01 -1.60
C ALA A 269 15.13 -0.74 -2.78
N PRO A 270 14.95 0.35 -3.55
CA PRO A 270 15.87 0.73 -4.62
C PRO A 270 17.33 0.90 -4.17
N ASP A 271 17.52 1.29 -2.90
CA ASP A 271 18.82 1.58 -2.27
C ASP A 271 19.44 0.36 -1.55
N GLY A 272 18.75 -0.80 -1.56
CA GLY A 272 19.20 -2.02 -0.90
C GLY A 272 18.12 -2.71 -0.05
N GLU A 273 18.49 -3.84 0.54
CA GLU A 273 17.62 -4.61 1.43
C GLU A 273 17.47 -3.92 2.79
N ARG A 274 16.25 -3.93 3.32
CA ARG A 274 15.94 -3.42 4.65
C ARG A 274 15.43 -4.54 5.54
N PRO A 275 15.99 -4.67 6.76
CA PRO A 275 15.54 -5.68 7.70
C PRO A 275 14.12 -5.36 8.16
N ILE A 276 13.30 -6.40 8.32
CA ILE A 276 11.97 -6.31 8.90
C ILE A 276 12.07 -6.91 10.32
N ALA A 277 11.51 -6.23 11.31
CA ALA A 277 11.58 -6.71 12.69
C ALA A 277 10.46 -7.72 12.96
N GLU A 278 10.80 -8.86 13.55
CA GLU A 278 9.81 -9.81 14.05
C GLU A 278 9.23 -9.29 15.37
N SER A 279 7.90 -9.24 15.47
CA SER A 279 7.21 -8.77 16.67
C SER A 279 6.61 -9.91 17.50
N ASN A 280 6.07 -10.94 16.86
CA ASN A 280 5.43 -12.10 17.52
C ASN A 280 5.32 -13.25 16.51
N ASP A 281 5.20 -14.51 16.96
CA ASP A 281 5.10 -15.72 16.12
C ASP A 281 4.47 -15.47 14.73
N ASN A 282 5.30 -15.47 13.68
CA ASN A 282 4.91 -15.29 12.27
C ASN A 282 4.29 -13.90 11.92
N SER A 283 4.58 -12.87 12.72
CA SER A 283 4.14 -11.48 12.55
C SER A 283 5.33 -10.53 12.58
N TYR A 284 5.51 -9.82 11.48
CA TYR A 284 6.62 -8.91 11.21
C TYR A 284 6.11 -7.47 11.10
N VAL A 285 6.81 -6.55 11.73
CA VAL A 285 6.50 -5.11 11.69
C VAL A 285 7.56 -4.41 10.86
N LEU A 286 7.10 -3.61 9.91
CA LEU A 286 7.92 -2.75 9.10
C LEU A 286 7.66 -1.29 9.50
N SER A 287 8.73 -0.53 9.71
CA SER A 287 8.67 0.93 9.76
C SER A 287 9.92 1.48 9.09
N THR A 288 9.74 2.18 7.97
CA THR A 288 10.87 2.62 7.16
C THR A 288 10.57 3.92 6.43
N ALA A 289 11.53 4.85 6.44
CA ALA A 289 11.40 6.13 5.76
C ALA A 289 11.54 5.96 4.24
N ILE A 290 10.64 6.59 3.49
CA ILE A 290 10.67 6.62 2.03
C ILE A 290 11.48 7.84 1.59
N ASN A 291 12.77 7.62 1.34
CA ASN A 291 13.71 8.69 0.94
C ASN A 291 14.01 8.73 -0.56
N GLN A 292 13.62 7.70 -1.31
CA GLN A 292 13.93 7.56 -2.72
C GLN A 292 12.74 7.02 -3.50
N SER A 293 12.51 7.59 -4.68
CA SER A 293 11.59 7.05 -5.68
C SER A 293 12.12 5.73 -6.23
N GLY A 294 11.21 4.79 -6.50
CA GLY A 294 11.53 3.57 -7.21
C GLY A 294 10.65 2.40 -6.82
N THR A 295 11.07 1.21 -7.25
CA THR A 295 10.34 -0.03 -7.02
C THR A 295 10.76 -0.68 -5.71
N TRP A 296 9.80 -0.88 -4.81
CA TRP A 296 9.96 -1.57 -3.55
C TRP A 296 9.28 -2.93 -3.65
N ARG A 297 9.98 -3.99 -3.24
CA ARG A 297 9.47 -5.36 -3.33
C ARG A 297 9.48 -6.02 -1.96
N ILE A 298 8.38 -6.69 -1.61
CA ILE A 298 8.32 -7.59 -0.47
C ILE A 298 8.34 -9.00 -1.00
N SER A 299 9.40 -9.73 -0.66
CA SER A 299 9.59 -11.11 -1.09
C SER A 299 9.53 -12.05 0.11
N VAL A 300 8.98 -13.24 -0.11
CA VAL A 300 8.96 -14.33 0.87
C VAL A 300 9.49 -15.57 0.18
N TRP A 301 10.57 -16.14 0.72
CA TRP A 301 11.27 -17.28 0.11
C TRP A 301 11.68 -17.02 -1.36
N GLY A 302 12.14 -15.81 -1.68
CA GLY A 302 12.60 -15.42 -3.01
C GLY A 302 11.50 -15.25 -4.06
N ASN A 303 10.22 -15.35 -3.69
CA ASN A 303 9.11 -14.99 -4.56
C ASN A 303 8.55 -13.63 -4.14
N ASP A 304 8.42 -12.72 -5.11
CA ASP A 304 7.87 -11.38 -4.87
C ASP A 304 6.36 -11.50 -4.63
N ARG A 305 5.92 -11.08 -3.44
CA ARG A 305 4.51 -11.07 -3.02
C ARG A 305 3.86 -9.72 -3.24
N MET A 306 4.63 -8.65 -3.15
CA MET A 306 4.14 -7.29 -3.35
C MET A 306 5.19 -6.43 -4.05
N THR A 307 4.77 -5.67 -5.05
CA THR A 307 5.62 -4.70 -5.76
C THR A 307 4.96 -3.34 -5.74
N LEU A 308 5.64 -2.36 -5.14
CA LEU A 308 5.20 -0.98 -4.99
C LEU A 308 6.09 -0.08 -5.84
N ASN A 309 5.51 0.75 -6.69
CA ASN A 309 6.27 1.77 -7.40
C ASN A 309 5.95 3.13 -6.79
N ILE A 310 6.89 3.63 -6.00
CA ILE A 310 6.72 4.84 -5.20
C ILE A 310 7.40 5.99 -5.93
N ASN A 311 6.64 7.05 -6.21
CA ASN A 311 7.20 8.29 -6.75
C ASN A 311 7.18 9.39 -5.67
N LEU A 312 8.36 9.84 -5.25
CA LEU A 312 8.51 10.91 -4.28
C LEU A 312 8.25 12.27 -4.93
N VAL A 313 7.33 13.05 -4.35
CA VAL A 313 7.12 14.45 -4.68
C VAL A 313 7.87 15.28 -3.65
N ALA A 314 8.85 16.05 -4.11
CA ALA A 314 9.58 16.99 -3.25
C ALA A 314 8.70 18.22 -2.98
N ASP A 315 8.76 18.69 -1.74
CA ASP A 315 8.08 19.88 -1.25
C ASP A 315 8.76 21.16 -1.77
N THR A 316 7.98 22.16 -2.16
CA THR A 316 8.48 23.37 -2.82
C THR A 316 8.40 24.60 -1.93
N ALA A 317 9.47 25.40 -1.91
CA ALA A 317 9.48 26.63 -1.12
C ALA A 317 8.36 27.61 -1.53
N PRO A 318 7.79 28.37 -0.58
CA PRO A 318 6.67 29.25 -0.85
C PRO A 318 7.02 30.35 -1.85
N THR A 319 6.03 30.78 -2.63
CA THR A 319 6.19 31.85 -3.62
C THR A 319 5.48 33.11 -3.16
N LEU A 320 6.23 34.22 -3.11
CA LEU A 320 5.76 35.51 -2.61
C LEU A 320 5.87 36.60 -3.68
N GLY A 321 4.83 37.42 -3.84
CA GLY A 321 4.85 38.50 -4.82
C GLY A 321 3.92 39.66 -4.47
N PHE A 322 4.35 40.87 -4.79
CA PHE A 322 3.49 42.05 -4.79
C PHE A 322 2.74 42.13 -6.12
N VAL A 323 1.40 42.11 -6.06
CA VAL A 323 0.54 42.21 -7.25
C VAL A 323 0.62 43.61 -7.85
N SER A 324 0.63 44.62 -6.98
CA SER A 324 0.79 46.03 -7.32
C SER A 324 1.88 46.65 -6.44
N PRO A 325 2.57 47.71 -6.89
CA PRO A 325 3.45 48.48 -6.02
C PRO A 325 2.70 48.95 -4.77
N PRO A 326 3.34 48.87 -3.58
CA PRO A 326 2.79 49.43 -2.34
C PRO A 326 2.38 50.89 -2.57
N SER A 327 1.25 51.30 -2.01
CA SER A 327 0.74 52.66 -2.20
C SER A 327 0.14 53.22 -0.91
N VAL A 328 0.17 54.54 -0.80
CA VAL A 328 -0.48 55.26 0.30
C VAL A 328 -1.91 55.60 -0.11
N THR A 329 -2.87 55.27 0.74
CA THR A 329 -4.28 55.62 0.55
C THR A 329 -4.57 57.06 0.99
N ARG A 330 -5.75 57.60 0.64
CA ARG A 330 -6.17 58.95 1.08
C ARG A 330 -6.38 59.09 2.59
N ARG A 331 -6.37 57.99 3.34
CA ARG A 331 -6.49 57.96 4.81
C ARG A 331 -5.14 57.69 5.47
N ASP A 332 -4.04 57.91 4.76
CA ASP A 332 -2.67 57.69 5.24
C ASP A 332 -2.37 56.23 5.64
N HIS A 333 -3.16 55.26 5.18
CA HIS A 333 -2.85 53.84 5.38
C HIS A 333 -1.96 53.32 4.24
N LEU A 334 -1.02 52.45 4.59
CA LEU A 334 -0.24 51.67 3.63
C LEU A 334 -1.12 50.55 3.06
N ARG A 335 -1.37 50.58 1.74
CA ARG A 335 -2.06 49.52 1.01
C ARG A 335 -1.03 48.56 0.40
N LEU A 336 -1.21 47.28 0.70
CA LEU A 336 -0.37 46.18 0.21
C LEU A 336 -1.24 45.18 -0.54
N ASP A 337 -1.05 45.12 -1.86
CA ASP A 337 -1.64 44.11 -2.72
C ASP A 337 -0.59 43.02 -2.93
N TYR A 338 -0.79 41.84 -2.34
CA TYR A 338 0.19 40.75 -2.36
C TYR A 338 -0.48 39.40 -2.56
N VAL A 339 0.32 38.43 -3.00
CA VAL A 339 -0.06 37.02 -3.12
C VAL A 339 1.07 36.17 -2.57
N ALA A 340 0.70 35.16 -1.79
CA ALA A 340 1.59 34.14 -1.25
C ALA A 340 0.98 32.76 -1.52
N ASN A 341 1.71 31.87 -2.18
CA ASN A 341 1.25 30.51 -2.50
C ASN A 341 2.25 29.46 -2.03
N ASP A 342 1.71 28.35 -1.55
CA ASP A 342 2.42 27.18 -1.07
C ASP A 342 1.60 25.90 -1.36
N ASP A 343 2.25 24.76 -1.56
CA ASP A 343 1.61 23.49 -1.87
C ASP A 343 1.03 22.79 -0.63
N TYR A 344 1.64 22.94 0.55
CA TYR A 344 1.20 22.30 1.80
C TYR A 344 0.80 23.26 2.92
N GLY A 345 0.80 24.57 2.65
CA GLY A 345 0.33 25.61 3.53
C GLY A 345 1.43 26.36 4.26
N MET A 346 1.17 27.65 4.52
CA MET A 346 2.14 28.54 5.16
C MET A 346 1.93 28.59 6.68
N ALA A 347 3.00 28.31 7.43
CA ALA A 347 3.03 28.44 8.87
C ALA A 347 3.05 29.92 9.30
N GLU A 348 3.94 30.71 8.70
CA GLU A 348 4.18 32.12 9.01
C GLU A 348 4.20 32.95 7.71
N LEU A 349 3.63 34.16 7.76
CA LEU A 349 3.73 35.15 6.69
C LEU A 349 3.81 36.55 7.31
N ASP A 350 5.02 37.11 7.29
CA ASP A 350 5.33 38.39 7.90
C ASP A 350 5.74 39.43 6.86
N LEU A 351 5.28 40.66 7.06
CA LEU A 351 5.85 41.83 6.42
C LEU A 351 6.93 42.42 7.30
N VAL A 352 8.16 42.42 6.79
CA VAL A 352 9.31 43.05 7.43
C VAL A 352 9.55 44.42 6.79
N ILE A 353 9.44 45.47 7.59
CA ILE A 353 9.72 46.85 7.17
C ILE A 353 11.03 47.27 7.83
N THR A 354 11.96 47.73 7.01
CA THR A 354 13.25 48.25 7.43
C THR A 354 13.44 49.66 6.86
N PRO A 355 14.12 50.58 7.55
CA PRO A 355 14.45 51.87 6.97
C PRO A 355 15.37 51.66 5.76
N ALA A 356 15.14 52.42 4.69
CA ALA A 356 15.98 52.34 3.51
C ALA A 356 17.32 53.03 3.82
N PRO A 357 18.48 52.32 3.72
CA PRO A 357 19.77 52.90 4.06
C PRO A 357 20.05 54.07 3.11
N THR A 358 20.03 55.27 3.69
CA THR A 358 20.57 56.48 3.05
C THR A 358 21.97 56.68 3.63
N ASP A 359 22.95 57.13 2.84
CA ASP A 359 24.33 57.33 3.32
C ASP A 359 24.37 57.99 4.72
N GLY A 360 24.94 57.27 5.69
CA GLY A 360 25.08 57.70 7.09
C GLY A 360 24.02 57.20 8.10
N MET A 361 23.04 56.38 7.70
CA MET A 361 21.94 55.94 8.59
C MET A 361 22.35 54.98 9.72
N ASP A 362 23.34 54.10 9.52
CA ASP A 362 23.71 53.09 10.53
C ASP A 362 24.27 53.70 11.83
N ASP A 363 24.98 54.83 11.75
CA ASP A 363 25.46 55.58 12.92
C ASP A 363 24.39 56.52 13.51
N GLN A 364 23.41 56.96 12.70
CA GLN A 364 22.42 57.97 13.10
C GLN A 364 21.27 57.41 13.93
N PHE A 365 20.94 56.12 13.76
CA PHE A 365 19.71 55.55 14.30
C PHE A 365 19.93 54.34 15.22
N GLY A 366 21.17 53.90 15.49
CA GLY A 366 21.50 52.69 16.27
C GLY A 366 20.79 51.40 15.78
N PRO A 367 20.70 50.32 16.58
CA PRO A 367 19.92 49.15 16.18
C PRO A 367 18.44 49.54 16.11
N ILE A 368 17.93 49.64 14.89
CA ILE A 368 16.54 49.92 14.61
C ILE A 368 15.84 48.56 14.48
N ASP A 369 14.96 48.22 15.43
CA ASP A 369 14.16 47.00 15.33
C ASP A 369 13.25 47.08 14.10
N ALA A 370 13.32 46.08 13.22
CA ALA A 370 12.44 45.98 12.06
C ALA A 370 10.98 45.91 12.51
N ILE A 371 10.06 46.54 11.76
CA ILE A 371 8.63 46.37 12.02
C ILE A 371 8.23 45.06 11.37
N THR A 372 7.87 44.07 12.18
CA THR A 372 7.24 42.84 11.70
C THR A 372 5.72 42.96 11.84
N ARG A 373 5.00 42.75 10.75
CA ARG A 373 3.52 42.70 10.74
C ARG A 373 3.05 41.37 10.18
N ASP A 374 2.28 40.64 10.98
CA ASP A 374 1.63 39.42 10.55
C ASP A 374 0.58 39.71 9.46
N LEU A 375 0.82 39.15 8.27
CA LEU A 375 -0.06 39.25 7.12
C LEU A 375 -1.07 38.10 7.04
N LYS A 376 -0.84 36.98 7.74
CA LYS A 376 -1.72 35.80 7.75
C LYS A 376 -3.12 36.13 8.30
N GLY A 377 -3.20 37.09 9.22
CA GLY A 377 -4.44 37.55 9.84
C GLY A 377 -4.91 36.65 11.00
N GLU A 378 -5.89 37.13 11.77
CA GLU A 378 -6.45 36.40 12.91
C GLU A 378 -7.22 35.14 12.44
N GLU A 379 -6.61 34.00 12.74
CA GLU A 379 -7.09 32.62 12.81
C GLU A 379 -7.88 32.02 11.62
N PRO A 380 -7.34 30.99 10.94
CA PRO A 380 -8.19 30.01 10.29
C PRO A 380 -8.91 29.21 11.39
N THR A 381 -10.24 29.21 11.38
CA THR A 381 -11.12 28.36 12.20
C THR A 381 -11.00 26.85 11.91
N HIS A 382 -9.99 26.45 11.14
CA HIS A 382 -9.73 25.09 10.69
C HIS A 382 -8.27 24.73 10.95
N SER A 383 -8.03 23.47 11.32
CA SER A 383 -6.71 22.91 11.65
C SER A 383 -5.70 22.89 10.50
N SER A 384 -6.04 23.45 9.32
CA SER A 384 -5.18 23.52 8.14
C SER A 384 -4.72 24.96 7.91
N THR A 385 -3.42 25.15 7.77
CA THR A 385 -2.85 26.43 7.32
C THR A 385 -3.27 26.71 5.88
N PRO A 386 -3.50 27.98 5.51
CA PRO A 386 -3.91 28.33 4.15
C PRO A 386 -2.74 28.12 3.16
N THR A 387 -3.04 27.48 2.04
CA THR A 387 -2.12 27.29 0.90
C THR A 387 -1.99 28.53 0.03
N ARG A 388 -2.98 29.43 0.07
CA ARG A 388 -2.95 30.71 -0.63
C ARG A 388 -3.45 31.83 0.28
N ILE A 389 -2.64 32.88 0.42
CA ILE A 389 -3.00 34.10 1.15
C ILE A 389 -2.85 35.26 0.16
N GLU A 390 -3.90 36.05 0.02
CA GLU A 390 -3.90 37.22 -0.85
C GLU A 390 -4.62 38.42 -0.21
N GLY A 391 -4.14 39.61 -0.54
CA GLY A 391 -4.61 40.88 0.02
C GLY A 391 -5.06 41.85 -1.07
N PRO A 392 -5.93 42.80 -0.69
CA PRO A 392 -5.38 44.02 -0.12
C PRO A 392 -5.34 43.97 1.42
N ARG A 393 -4.18 44.28 2.00
CA ARG A 393 -4.04 44.61 3.43
C ARG A 393 -3.78 46.10 3.61
N PHE A 394 -4.44 46.69 4.60
CA PHE A 394 -4.26 48.09 4.98
C PHE A 394 -3.59 48.14 6.34
N ILE A 395 -2.41 48.77 6.42
CA ILE A 395 -1.65 48.89 7.65
C ILE A 395 -1.56 50.37 8.02
N ASP A 396 -2.00 50.71 9.23
CA ASP A 396 -1.78 52.03 9.82
C ASP A 396 -0.40 52.06 10.46
N LEU A 397 0.49 52.87 9.88
CA LEU A 397 1.84 53.15 10.38
C LEU A 397 2.07 54.64 10.58
N VAL A 398 0.98 55.43 10.62
CA VAL A 398 1.06 56.89 10.64
C VAL A 398 1.60 57.41 11.97
N ALA A 399 1.26 56.72 13.06
CA ALA A 399 1.82 56.98 14.39
C ALA A 399 3.23 56.39 14.57
N HIS A 400 3.77 55.65 13.60
CA HIS A 400 5.06 54.97 13.76
C HIS A 400 6.22 55.98 13.79
N PRO A 401 7.30 55.71 14.54
CA PRO A 401 8.53 56.51 14.52
C PRO A 401 9.10 56.84 13.12
N TRP A 402 8.86 55.97 12.15
CA TRP A 402 9.38 56.11 10.79
C TRP A 402 8.40 56.71 9.78
N ALA A 403 7.25 57.22 10.24
CA ALA A 403 6.35 57.99 9.40
C ALA A 403 7.13 59.10 8.68
N GLY A 404 6.92 59.22 7.36
CA GLY A 404 7.61 60.19 6.50
C GLY A 404 9.04 59.83 6.09
N LEU A 405 9.55 58.63 6.43
CA LEU A 405 10.86 58.14 5.97
C LEU A 405 10.73 57.15 4.81
N PRO A 406 11.74 57.08 3.92
CA PRO A 406 11.85 55.98 2.97
C PRO A 406 12.16 54.67 3.72
N VAL A 407 11.34 53.65 3.48
CA VAL A 407 11.50 52.31 4.04
C VAL A 407 11.53 51.28 2.91
N ASN A 408 12.27 50.20 3.15
CA ASN A 408 12.23 48.99 2.37
C ASN A 408 11.25 48.01 3.02
N ILE A 409 10.35 47.47 2.22
CA ILE A 409 9.43 46.43 2.63
C ILE A 409 9.76 45.12 1.91
N GLN A 410 9.69 44.03 2.67
CA GLN A 410 9.90 42.68 2.17
C GLN A 410 8.96 41.72 2.91
N MET A 411 8.37 40.76 2.21
CA MET A 411 7.58 39.70 2.83
C MET A 411 8.48 38.48 3.06
N HIS A 412 8.39 37.91 4.25
CA HIS A 412 9.06 36.68 4.65
C HIS A 412 8.00 35.64 4.97
N ALA A 413 8.11 34.45 4.38
CA ALA A 413 7.22 33.34 4.67
C ALA A 413 8.00 32.11 5.09
N ARG A 414 7.36 31.32 5.95
CA ARG A 414 7.83 29.99 6.35
C ARG A 414 6.70 28.99 6.15
N ASP A 415 6.98 27.93 5.42
CA ASP A 415 6.03 26.83 5.25
C ASP A 415 6.01 25.89 6.47
N ASN A 416 5.15 24.89 6.43
CA ASN A 416 5.04 23.90 7.50
C ASN A 416 6.21 22.87 7.52
N ALA A 417 7.00 22.77 6.44
CA ALA A 417 8.19 21.92 6.35
C ALA A 417 9.47 22.62 6.83
N GLY A 418 9.40 23.92 7.12
CA GLY A 418 10.49 24.78 7.58
C GLY A 418 11.28 25.46 6.45
N GLN A 419 10.85 25.36 5.19
CA GLN A 419 11.46 26.13 4.11
C GLN A 419 11.02 27.60 4.22
N THR A 420 11.92 28.50 3.79
CA THR A 420 11.72 29.94 3.91
C THR A 420 11.81 30.58 2.54
N ALA A 421 10.98 31.60 2.32
CA ALA A 421 11.01 32.40 1.11
C ALA A 421 10.91 33.88 1.44
N GLN A 422 11.48 34.69 0.56
CA GLN A 422 11.45 36.14 0.67
C GLN A 422 10.96 36.74 -0.65
N SER A 423 10.15 37.79 -0.58
CA SER A 423 9.74 38.53 -1.77
C SER A 423 10.83 39.47 -2.27
N ASP A 424 10.61 40.04 -3.45
CA ASP A 424 11.33 41.23 -3.90
C ASP A 424 11.23 42.37 -2.88
N MET A 425 12.32 43.11 -2.71
CA MET A 425 12.35 44.30 -1.87
C MET A 425 11.72 45.48 -2.61
N ARG A 426 10.82 46.22 -1.95
CA ARG A 426 10.19 47.43 -2.50
C ARG A 426 10.43 48.62 -1.57
N SER A 427 10.80 49.76 -2.14
CA SER A 427 11.00 50.99 -1.38
C SER A 427 9.76 51.90 -1.48
N ILE A 428 9.32 52.44 -0.35
CA ILE A 428 8.20 53.39 -0.27
C ILE A 428 8.45 54.40 0.86
N VAL A 429 7.96 55.62 0.71
CA VAL A 429 7.93 56.58 1.82
C VAL A 429 6.71 56.30 2.69
N LEU A 430 6.92 56.04 3.98
CA LEU A 430 5.79 55.80 4.89
C LEU A 430 4.90 57.04 4.98
N PRO A 431 3.57 56.86 5.02
CA PRO A 431 2.66 57.96 5.22
C PRO A 431 2.92 58.64 6.56
N GLU A 432 2.78 59.96 6.59
CA GLU A 432 2.83 60.74 7.82
C GLU A 432 1.58 61.61 7.95
N ARG A 433 1.09 61.77 9.19
CA ARG A 433 -0.05 62.63 9.47
C ARG A 433 0.41 64.08 9.47
N GLU A 434 -0.27 64.89 8.69
CA GLU A 434 -0.14 66.34 8.79
C GLU A 434 -1.00 66.86 9.95
N PHE A 435 -0.40 67.72 10.77
CA PHE A 435 -1.07 68.42 11.88
C PHE A 435 -1.30 69.88 11.48
N SER A 436 -2.49 70.41 11.72
CA SER A 436 -2.81 71.81 11.39
C SER A 436 -2.44 72.77 12.52
N HIS A 437 -2.52 72.34 13.77
CA HIS A 437 -2.27 73.20 14.91
C HIS A 437 -0.76 73.48 15.10
N PRO A 438 -0.32 74.75 15.28
CA PRO A 438 1.11 75.10 15.31
C PRO A 438 1.86 74.44 16.48
N VAL A 439 1.21 74.29 17.64
CA VAL A 439 1.81 73.56 18.77
C VAL A 439 1.96 72.07 18.45
N ALA A 440 0.95 71.44 17.82
CA ALA A 440 1.02 70.03 17.46
C ALA A 440 2.14 69.79 16.43
N GLN A 441 2.26 70.64 15.42
CA GLN A 441 3.38 70.63 14.46
C GLN A 441 4.74 70.69 15.17
N LYS A 442 4.89 71.58 16.17
CA LYS A 442 6.13 71.71 16.93
C LYS A 442 6.42 70.47 17.78
N LEU A 443 5.42 69.90 18.46
CA LEU A 443 5.58 68.66 19.23
C LEU A 443 5.98 67.48 18.35
N ILE A 444 5.40 67.37 17.15
CA ILE A 444 5.71 66.31 16.19
C ILE A 444 7.09 66.49 15.57
N ALA A 445 7.52 67.73 15.33
CA ALA A 445 8.89 68.02 14.92
C ALA A 445 9.91 67.61 16.01
N ILE A 446 9.64 67.94 17.28
CA ILE A 446 10.47 67.52 18.41
C ILE A 446 10.50 65.99 18.51
N ARG A 447 9.33 65.34 18.47
CA ARG A 447 9.21 63.87 18.47
C ARG A 447 10.05 63.23 17.36
N ARG A 448 9.94 63.76 16.14
CA ARG A 448 10.65 63.27 14.97
C ARG A 448 12.16 63.37 15.16
N THR A 449 12.66 64.51 15.62
CA THR A 449 14.09 64.70 15.89
C THR A 449 14.56 63.82 17.05
N LEU A 450 13.78 63.67 18.12
CA LEU A 450 14.12 62.82 19.27
C LEU A 450 14.27 61.34 18.88
N LEU A 451 13.42 60.85 17.98
CA LEU A 451 13.46 59.48 17.47
C LEU A 451 14.58 59.26 16.44
N ARG A 452 14.96 60.31 15.69
CA ARG A 452 16.00 60.25 14.64
C ARG A 452 17.41 60.52 15.17
N HIS A 453 17.53 61.40 16.17
CA HIS A 453 18.78 61.88 16.75
C HIS A 453 18.68 61.81 18.28
N PRO A 454 18.80 60.60 18.87
CA PRO A 454 18.72 60.44 20.32
C PRO A 454 19.85 61.19 21.06
N ASP A 455 20.98 61.44 20.40
CA ASP A 455 22.08 62.29 20.87
C ASP A 455 21.68 63.75 21.10
N ARG A 456 20.60 64.21 20.44
CA ARG A 456 20.06 65.58 20.57
C ARG A 456 18.93 65.67 21.60
N ALA A 457 18.78 64.69 22.49
CA ALA A 457 17.75 64.69 23.52
C ALA A 457 17.74 65.98 24.38
N LEU A 458 18.92 66.51 24.73
CA LEU A 458 19.04 67.76 25.48
C LEU A 458 18.49 68.97 24.69
N GLU A 459 18.77 69.05 23.39
CA GLU A 459 18.23 70.09 22.52
C GLU A 459 16.70 69.98 22.43
N MET A 460 16.18 68.75 22.31
CA MET A 460 14.75 68.49 22.23
C MET A 460 14.01 68.80 23.55
N GLN A 461 14.64 68.52 24.69
CA GLN A 461 14.15 68.91 26.01
C GLN A 461 14.05 70.45 26.12
N GLN A 462 15.10 71.17 25.71
CA GLN A 462 15.09 72.63 25.71
C GLN A 462 14.02 73.20 24.76
N ALA A 463 13.76 72.55 23.63
CA ALA A 463 12.73 72.94 22.69
C ALA A 463 11.28 72.73 23.21
N LEU A 464 11.08 71.84 24.19
CA LEU A 464 9.78 71.62 24.85
C LEU A 464 9.43 72.73 25.85
N LEU A 465 10.42 73.30 26.55
CA LEU A 465 10.19 74.29 27.61
C LEU A 465 9.35 75.52 27.16
N PRO A 466 9.60 76.15 25.99
CA PRO A 466 8.77 77.27 25.54
C PRO A 466 7.31 76.89 25.31
N VAL A 467 7.03 75.64 24.93
CA VAL A 467 5.65 75.15 24.75
C VAL A 467 5.00 74.94 26.12
N LEU A 468 5.74 74.38 27.08
CA LEU A 468 5.27 74.13 28.43
C LEU A 468 4.94 75.41 29.20
N TYR A 469 5.78 76.45 29.08
CA TYR A 469 5.59 77.74 29.75
C TYR A 469 4.57 78.67 29.06
N ALA A 470 3.99 78.24 27.93
CA ALA A 470 2.97 79.00 27.20
C ALA A 470 1.62 78.25 27.19
N PRO A 471 0.93 78.11 28.34
CA PRO A 471 -0.31 77.34 28.42
C PRO A 471 -1.45 77.88 27.55
N GLN A 472 -1.42 79.17 27.20
CA GLN A 472 -2.36 79.77 26.27
C GLN A 472 -2.24 79.18 24.85
N ALA A 473 -1.07 78.67 24.46
CA ALA A 473 -0.84 78.09 23.15
C ALA A 473 -1.62 76.79 22.89
N PHE A 474 -2.12 76.13 23.94
CA PHE A 474 -3.00 74.95 23.86
C PHE A 474 -4.30 75.17 24.66
N ASN A 475 -4.80 76.41 24.67
CA ASN A 475 -6.08 76.79 25.28
C ASN A 475 -6.19 76.52 26.80
N GLY A 476 -5.06 76.45 27.52
CA GLY A 476 -5.05 76.23 28.97
C GLY A 476 -5.53 74.85 29.42
N GLN A 477 -5.54 73.86 28.53
CA GLN A 477 -5.96 72.50 28.87
C GLN A 477 -5.02 71.86 29.90
N ILE A 478 -5.52 71.63 31.12
CA ILE A 478 -4.74 71.10 32.25
C ILE A 478 -4.18 69.70 31.94
N GLY A 479 -4.95 68.85 31.24
CA GLY A 479 -4.51 67.51 30.85
C GLY A 479 -3.28 67.54 29.93
N VAL A 480 -3.30 68.41 28.92
CA VAL A 480 -2.16 68.63 28.01
C VAL A 480 -0.96 69.17 28.76
N PHE A 481 -1.15 70.15 29.66
CA PHE A 481 -0.07 70.69 30.48
C PHE A 481 0.59 69.63 31.36
N LEU A 482 -0.20 68.80 32.06
CA LEU A 482 0.31 67.73 32.92
C LEU A 482 1.05 66.67 32.10
N ALA A 483 0.48 66.24 30.98
CA ALA A 483 1.12 65.26 30.10
C ALA A 483 2.45 65.77 29.53
N LEU A 484 2.50 67.04 29.13
CA LEU A 484 3.73 67.69 28.64
C LEU A 484 4.77 67.85 29.75
N SER A 485 4.34 68.17 30.98
CA SER A 485 5.21 68.23 32.15
C SER A 485 5.83 66.87 32.47
N VAL A 486 5.05 65.79 32.37
CA VAL A 486 5.53 64.42 32.56
C VAL A 486 6.51 64.02 31.46
N ALA A 487 6.21 64.34 30.20
CA ALA A 487 7.09 64.06 29.07
C ALA A 487 8.44 64.79 29.20
N GLU A 488 8.41 66.07 29.59
CA GLU A 488 9.60 66.88 29.82
C GLU A 488 10.43 66.34 31.00
N ASN A 489 9.81 66.07 32.16
CA ASN A 489 10.51 65.54 33.33
C ASN A 489 11.12 64.15 33.07
N ARG A 490 10.44 63.30 32.29
CA ARG A 490 10.97 61.99 31.91
C ARG A 490 12.18 62.11 30.99
N LEU A 491 12.13 63.03 30.03
CA LEU A 491 13.22 63.29 29.11
C LEU A 491 14.43 63.94 29.82
N SER A 492 14.20 64.89 30.73
CA SER A 492 15.26 65.56 31.48
C SER A 492 15.99 64.63 32.45
N ALA A 493 15.27 63.66 33.03
CA ALA A 493 15.86 62.66 33.92
C ALA A 493 16.70 61.59 33.17
N ASN A 494 16.40 61.31 31.90
CA ASN A 494 17.03 60.23 31.14
C ASN A 494 17.35 60.69 29.71
N LEU A 495 18.40 61.50 29.58
CA LEU A 495 18.84 62.06 28.30
C LEU A 495 19.57 61.07 27.39
N ASP A 496 20.09 59.98 27.95
CA ASP A 496 20.88 58.98 27.20
C ASP A 496 20.09 57.67 26.98
N ASP A 497 18.88 57.54 27.54
CA ASP A 497 18.10 56.31 27.47
C ASP A 497 17.13 56.31 26.26
N ARG A 498 17.52 55.57 25.23
CA ARG A 498 16.73 55.39 24.01
C ARG A 498 15.33 54.82 24.26
N THR A 499 15.18 53.93 25.24
CA THR A 499 13.85 53.36 25.55
C THR A 499 12.93 54.43 26.12
N VAL A 500 13.46 55.33 26.95
CA VAL A 500 12.72 56.49 27.45
C VAL A 500 12.40 57.46 26.32
N HIS A 501 13.30 57.68 25.37
CA HIS A 501 13.05 58.53 24.20
C HIS A 501 11.86 58.03 23.37
N GLN A 502 11.76 56.72 23.13
CA GLN A 502 10.61 56.13 22.44
C GLN A 502 9.30 56.33 23.21
N ASN A 503 9.32 56.17 24.54
CA ASN A 503 8.16 56.41 25.39
C ASN A 503 7.72 57.88 25.40
N VAL A 504 8.67 58.81 25.53
CA VAL A 504 8.42 60.25 25.45
C VAL A 504 7.86 60.61 24.07
N ALA A 505 8.42 60.07 23.00
CA ALA A 505 7.92 60.25 21.64
C ALA A 505 6.48 59.74 21.45
N GLY A 506 6.11 58.63 22.11
CA GLY A 506 4.73 58.16 22.18
C GLY A 506 3.79 59.13 22.91
N LEU A 507 4.23 59.67 24.04
CA LEU A 507 3.46 60.69 24.77
C LEU A 507 3.27 61.97 23.95
N LEU A 508 4.33 62.47 23.29
CA LEU A 508 4.25 63.66 22.42
C LEU A 508 3.26 63.47 21.27
N TRP A 509 3.16 62.25 20.71
CA TRP A 509 2.16 61.92 19.70
C TRP A 509 0.73 62.06 20.26
N HIS A 510 0.43 61.44 21.40
CA HIS A 510 -0.89 61.53 22.02
C HIS A 510 -1.26 62.96 22.42
N ILE A 511 -0.30 63.75 22.91
CA ILE A 511 -0.52 65.16 23.24
C ILE A 511 -0.83 65.97 21.98
N ALA A 512 -0.08 65.77 20.90
CA ALA A 512 -0.33 66.44 19.63
C ALA A 512 -1.72 66.08 19.06
N GLU A 513 -2.11 64.81 19.17
CA GLU A 513 -3.44 64.34 18.74
C GLU A 513 -4.57 64.99 19.56
N GLU A 514 -4.40 65.13 20.88
CA GLU A 514 -5.40 65.74 21.75
C GLU A 514 -5.55 67.25 21.50
N ILE A 515 -4.44 67.96 21.26
CA ILE A 515 -4.45 69.39 20.88
C ILE A 515 -5.19 69.58 19.56
N GLU A 516 -4.90 68.72 18.58
CA GLU A 516 -5.54 68.76 17.27
C GLU A 516 -7.06 68.50 17.41
N ARG A 517 -7.46 67.46 18.16
CA ARG A 517 -8.88 67.16 18.44
C ARG A 517 -9.59 68.31 19.14
N GLY A 518 -8.94 68.94 20.12
CA GLY A 518 -9.48 70.10 20.83
C GLY A 518 -9.68 71.33 19.96
N SER A 519 -8.86 71.51 18.91
CA SER A 519 -9.01 72.62 17.96
C SER A 519 -10.24 72.48 17.07
N TYR A 520 -10.64 71.26 16.69
CA TYR A 520 -11.84 71.01 15.89
C TYR A 520 -13.13 71.40 16.62
N GLY A 521 -13.23 71.10 17.92
CA GLY A 521 -14.40 71.49 18.71
C GLY A 521 -14.58 73.01 18.83
N ILE A 522 -13.48 73.77 18.76
CA ILE A 522 -13.51 75.24 18.73
C ILE A 522 -13.84 75.75 17.32
N ALA A 523 -13.28 75.15 16.28
CA ALA A 523 -13.58 75.50 14.89
C ALA A 523 -15.06 75.28 14.55
N GLU A 524 -15.66 74.20 15.03
CA GLU A 524 -17.09 73.89 14.86
C GLU A 524 -17.98 74.87 15.63
N ARG A 525 -17.60 75.23 16.86
CA ARG A 525 -18.31 76.24 17.65
C ARG A 525 -18.21 77.64 17.04
N ASN A 526 -17.05 78.01 16.51
CA ASN A 526 -16.84 79.27 15.79
C ASN A 526 -17.62 79.30 14.45
N LEU A 527 -17.77 78.16 13.77
CA LEU A 527 -18.62 78.04 12.58
C LEU A 527 -20.08 78.26 12.94
N MET A 528 -20.59 77.59 13.98
CA MET A 528 -21.97 77.80 14.47
C MET A 528 -22.22 79.26 14.86
N GLU A 529 -21.32 79.89 15.62
CA GLU A 529 -21.45 81.31 15.96
C GLU A 529 -21.39 82.25 14.76
N ALA A 530 -20.65 81.89 13.70
CA ALA A 530 -20.59 82.66 12.46
C ALA A 530 -21.86 82.48 11.61
N GLU A 531 -22.42 81.27 11.57
CA GLU A 531 -23.72 80.97 10.95
C GLU A 531 -24.88 81.66 11.67
N GLU A 532 -24.85 81.78 13.00
CA GLU A 532 -25.85 82.51 13.78
C GLU A 532 -25.79 84.04 13.59
N ARG A 533 -24.67 84.58 13.10
CA ARG A 533 -24.47 86.02 12.84
C ARG A 533 -24.78 86.44 11.40
N LEU A 534 -25.07 85.48 10.50
CA LEU A 534 -25.52 85.68 9.13
C LEU A 534 -27.04 85.51 9.04
#